data_AF-A0A1C3XVE5-F1
#
_entry.id   AF-A0A1C3XVE5-F1
#
_cell.length_a   1.000
_cell.length_b   1.000
_cell.length_c   1.000
_cell.angle_alpha   90.00
_cell.angle_beta   90.00
_cell.angle_gamma   90.00
#
_symmetry.space_group_name_H-M   'P 1'
#
loop_
_entity.id
_entity.type
_entity.pdbx_description
1 polymer ?
#
loop_
_entity_poly.entity_id
_entity_poly.type
_entity_poly.pdbx_seq_one_letter_code
_entity_poly.pdbx_strand_id
1 'polypeptide(L)' 'MPVTMTVRLYKGSASVISRTSPCSVYSADLVTFEESSIAYDHHDAEGFIRLNGLRLRNCAARNGRRAPAVSPPA' A
#
# COMPACT_ATOMS: atom_id res chain seq x y z
N MET A 1 -14.49 -17.02 19.90
CA MET A 1 -13.08 -17.45 20.08
C MET A 1 -12.21 -16.20 20.16
N PRO A 2 -11.31 -16.07 21.14
CA PRO A 2 -10.50 -14.86 21.33
C PRO A 2 -9.40 -14.71 20.28
N VAL A 3 -8.99 -13.47 20.03
CA VAL A 3 -7.81 -13.13 19.22
C VAL A 3 -6.57 -13.22 20.11
N THR A 4 -5.50 -13.83 19.61
CA THR A 4 -4.24 -14.03 20.36
C THR A 4 -3.07 -13.33 19.65
N MET A 5 -2.22 -12.65 20.42
CA MET A 5 -0.99 -12.02 19.95
C MET A 5 0.22 -12.51 20.76
N THR A 6 1.30 -12.87 20.07
CA THR A 6 2.58 -13.23 20.71
C THR A 6 3.53 -12.06 20.63
N VAL A 7 4.15 -11.68 21.75
CA VAL A 7 5.01 -10.51 21.87
C VAL A 7 6.36 -10.89 22.49
N ARG A 8 7.46 -10.39 21.91
CA ARG A 8 8.82 -10.48 22.48
C ARG A 8 9.02 -9.28 23.41
N LEU A 9 9.32 -9.55 24.67
CA LEU A 9 9.74 -8.51 25.61
C LEU A 9 11.26 -8.53 25.73
N TYR A 10 11.89 -7.38 25.52
CA TYR A 10 13.33 -7.23 25.68
C TYR A 10 13.67 -5.85 26.27
N LYS A 11 14.34 -5.82 27.43
CA LYS A 11 14.80 -4.59 28.11
C LYS A 11 13.75 -3.47 28.15
N GLY A 12 12.51 -3.82 28.51
CA GLY A 12 11.38 -2.86 28.60
C GLY A 12 10.70 -2.53 27.28
N SER A 13 11.17 -3.04 26.14
CA SER A 13 10.51 -2.94 24.83
C SER A 13 9.68 -4.18 24.51
N ALA A 14 8.56 -3.98 23.84
CA ALA A 14 7.62 -5.03 23.45
C ALA A 14 7.46 -5.04 21.92
N SER A 15 7.87 -6.12 21.27
CA SER A 15 7.79 -6.27 19.81
C SER A 15 6.85 -7.42 19.45
N VAL A 16 5.84 -7.16 18.61
CA VAL A 16 4.87 -8.17 18.18
C VAL A 16 5.55 -9.18 17.25
N ILE A 17 5.44 -10.47 17.57
CA ILE A 17 6.01 -11.57 16.79
C ILE A 17 4.95 -12.19 15.88
N SER A 18 3.75 -12.45 16.40
CA SER A 18 2.68 -13.11 15.64
C SER A 18 1.29 -12.70 16.11
N ARG A 19 0.31 -12.82 15.21
CA ARG A 19 -1.11 -12.55 15.46
C ARG A 19 -1.94 -13.70 14.91
N THR A 20 -2.90 -14.17 15.69
CA THR A 20 -3.81 -15.24 15.27
C THR A 20 -5.23 -14.84 15.64
N SER A 21 -6.10 -14.78 14.63
CA SER A 21 -7.52 -14.45 14.79
C SER A 21 -8.36 -15.40 13.94
N PRO A 22 -9.46 -15.95 14.49
CA PRO A 22 -10.42 -16.74 13.70
C PRO A 22 -11.18 -15.91 12.66
N CYS A 23 -11.19 -14.57 12.80
CA CYS A 23 -11.79 -13.64 11.84
C CYS A 23 -10.70 -12.75 11.21
N SER A 24 -9.63 -13.36 10.74
CA SER A 24 -8.54 -12.64 10.08
C SER A 24 -8.95 -12.17 8.67
N VAL A 25 -8.81 -10.87 8.38
CA VAL A 25 -8.92 -10.32 7.02
C VAL A 25 -7.62 -10.57 6.22
N TYR A 26 -6.56 -11.03 6.90
CA TYR A 26 -5.32 -11.47 6.25
C TYR A 26 -5.54 -12.87 5.65
N SER A 27 -5.37 -12.99 4.34
CA SER A 27 -5.34 -14.25 3.60
C SER A 27 -3.92 -14.54 3.15
N ALA A 28 -3.35 -15.66 3.60
CA ALA A 28 -2.01 -16.08 3.19
C ALA A 28 -1.94 -16.36 1.68
N ASP A 29 -3.02 -16.90 1.11
CA ASP A 29 -3.14 -17.26 -0.31
C ASP A 29 -3.06 -16.05 -1.25
N LEU A 30 -3.35 -14.84 -0.77
CA LEU A 30 -3.21 -13.59 -1.54
C LEU A 30 -1.82 -12.94 -1.38
N VAL A 31 -1.02 -13.36 -0.40
CA VAL A 31 0.22 -12.68 0.02
C VAL A 31 1.45 -13.55 -0.22
N THR A 32 1.29 -14.84 -0.53
CA THR A 32 2.38 -15.73 -0.90
C THR A 32 2.94 -15.36 -2.27
N PHE A 33 4.25 -15.04 -2.30
CA PHE A 33 5.05 -14.92 -3.52
C PHE A 33 5.35 -16.29 -4.16
N GLU A 34 4.91 -17.39 -3.55
CA GLU A 34 5.08 -18.75 -4.05
C GLU A 34 3.96 -19.06 -5.05
N GLU A 35 4.37 -19.15 -6.31
CA GLU A 35 3.68 -19.56 -7.53
C GLU A 35 2.36 -20.34 -7.36
N SER A 36 1.28 -19.62 -7.04
CA SER A 36 -0.08 -20.06 -7.37
C SER A 36 -0.72 -19.00 -8.26
N SER A 37 -0.51 -19.24 -9.54
CA SER A 37 -0.98 -18.55 -10.74
C SER A 37 -2.52 -18.45 -10.90
N ILE A 38 -3.30 -18.34 -9.81
CA ILE A 38 -4.77 -18.44 -9.89
C ILE A 38 -5.56 -17.29 -9.20
N ALA A 39 -4.98 -16.40 -8.38
CA ALA A 39 -5.80 -15.44 -7.62
C ALA A 39 -5.49 -13.94 -7.75
N TYR A 40 -4.44 -13.52 -8.47
CA TYR A 40 -4.15 -12.09 -8.62
C TYR A 40 -3.70 -11.77 -10.05
N ASP A 41 -4.56 -11.10 -10.81
CA ASP A 41 -4.17 -10.56 -12.11
C ASP A 41 -3.39 -9.26 -11.91
N HIS A 42 -2.07 -9.34 -12.07
CA HIS A 42 -1.18 -8.19 -11.96
C HIS A 42 -1.52 -7.07 -12.97
N HIS A 43 -2.26 -7.37 -14.04
CA HIS A 43 -2.70 -6.39 -15.03
C HIS A 43 -3.75 -5.41 -14.47
N ASP A 44 -4.56 -5.82 -13.50
CA ASP A 44 -5.55 -4.94 -12.86
C ASP A 44 -4.89 -3.85 -12.00
N ALA A 45 -3.72 -4.13 -11.44
CA ALA A 45 -2.96 -3.16 -10.66
C ALA A 45 -2.55 -1.94 -11.51
N GLU A 46 -2.20 -2.14 -12.78
CA GLU A 46 -1.85 -1.05 -13.69
C GLU A 46 -3.06 -0.12 -13.93
N GLY A 47 -4.23 -0.72 -14.19
CA GLY A 47 -5.49 -0.01 -14.37
C GLY A 47 -5.87 0.81 -13.11
N PHE A 48 -5.75 0.20 -11.94
CA PHE A 48 -6.05 0.84 -10.66
C PHE A 48 -5.13 2.03 -10.35
N ILE A 49 -3.82 1.86 -10.54
CA ILE A 49 -2.82 2.93 -10.32
C ILE A 49 -3.09 4.11 -11.26
N ARG A 50 -3.39 3.83 -12.53
CA ARG A 50 -3.68 4.86 -13.54
C ARG A 50 -4.96 5.62 -13.23
N LEU A 51 -6.03 4.92 -12.83
CA LEU A 51 -7.32 5.54 -12.51
C LEU A 51 -7.24 6.39 -11.23
N ASN A 52 -6.65 5.86 -10.16
CA ASN A 52 -6.50 6.60 -8.91
C ASN A 52 -5.55 7.80 -9.05
N GLY A 53 -4.50 7.66 -9.88
CA GLY A 53 -3.54 8.71 -10.19
C GLY A 53 -4.08 9.81 -11.13
N LEU A 54 -5.20 9.57 -11.83
CA LEU A 54 -5.75 10.51 -12.82
C LEU A 54 -6.07 11.88 -12.21
N ARG A 55 -6.63 11.91 -11.00
CA ARG A 55 -6.94 13.17 -10.28
C ARG A 55 -5.67 13.98 -10.00
N LEU A 56 -4.58 13.31 -9.64
CA LEU A 56 -3.30 13.93 -9.33
C LEU A 56 -2.64 14.47 -10.61
N ARG A 57 -2.69 13.69 -11.70
CA ARG A 57 -2.20 14.12 -13.03
C ARG A 57 -2.95 15.36 -13.53
N ASN A 58 -4.27 15.39 -13.40
CA ASN A 58 -5.08 16.55 -13.79
C ASN A 58 -4.79 17.79 -12.93
N CYS A 59 -4.61 17.61 -11.61
CA CYS A 59 -4.21 18.69 -10.71
C CYS A 59 -2.82 19.23 -11.05
N ALA A 60 -1.84 18.36 -11.26
CA ALA A 60 -0.49 18.73 -11.67
C ALA A 60 -0.48 19.46 -13.02
N ALA A 61 -1.23 18.99 -14.01
CA ALA A 61 -1.36 19.66 -15.30
C ALA A 61 -1.98 21.08 -15.19
N ARG A 62 -2.96 21.27 -14.28
CA ARG A 62 -3.53 22.59 -14.00
C ARG A 62 -2.58 23.50 -13.24
N ASN A 63 -1.82 22.98 -12.28
CA ASN A 63 -0.86 23.75 -11.49
C ASN A 63 0.35 24.15 -12.33
N GLY A 64 0.84 23.28 -13.22
CA GLY A 64 1.90 23.61 -14.17
C GLY A 64 1.50 24.71 -15.16
N ARG A 65 0.22 24.76 -15.57
CA ARG A 65 -0.33 25.86 -16.39
C ARG A 65 -0.53 27.17 -15.63
N ARG A 66 -0.62 27.12 -14.29
CA ARG A 66 -0.86 28.27 -13.42
C ARG A 66 0.40 28.79 -12.73
N ALA A 67 1.52 28.08 -12.85
CA ALA A 67 2.81 28.59 -12.42
C ALA A 67 3.14 29.84 -13.26
N PRO A 68 3.24 31.05 -12.67
CA PRO A 68 3.78 32.18 -13.41
C PRO A 68 5.19 31.82 -13.85
N ALA A 69 5.55 32.18 -15.08
CA ALA A 69 6.92 32.08 -15.58
C ALA A 69 7.82 32.91 -14.65
N VAL A 70 8.39 32.27 -13.64
CA VAL A 70 9.45 32.88 -12.83
C VAL A 70 10.69 32.86 -13.71
N SER A 71 11.00 34.01 -14.29
CA SER A 71 12.26 34.23 -15.00
C SER A 71 13.42 33.94 -14.05
N PRO A 72 14.43 33.14 -14.47
CA PRO A 72 15.60 32.92 -13.63
C PRO A 72 16.31 34.26 -13.35
N PRO A 73 16.81 34.50 -12.13
CA PRO A 73 17.57 35.70 -11.82
C PRO A 73 18.87 35.73 -12.65
N ALA A 74 19.23 36.94 -13.09
CA ALA A 74 20.41 37.23 -13.91
C ALA A 74 21.74 36.77 -13.30
#